data_AF-W4K4U5-F1
#
_entry.id   AF-W4K4U5-F1
#
_cell.length_a   1.000
_cell.length_b   1.000
_cell.length_c   1.000
_cell.angle_alpha   90.00
_cell.angle_beta   90.00
_cell.angle_gamma   90.00
#
_symmetry.space_group_name_H-M   'P 1'
#
loop_
_entity.id
_entity.type
_entity.pdbx_description
1 polymer ?
#
loop_
_entity_poly.entity_id
_entity_poly.type
_entity_poly.pdbx_seq_one_letter_code
_entity_poly.pdbx_strand_id
1 'polypeptide(L)' 'GKINWDCPCLGGMAYGPCGMQFREAFSCFVFSEEEPKGIDCVEKFKAMQDCFRANPEVYGE' A
#
# COMPACT_ATOMS: atom_id res chain seq x y z
N GLY A 1 4.43 6.79 -14.74
CA GLY A 1 4.35 7.84 -13.68
C GLY A 1 5.45 7.61 -12.65
N LYS A 2 5.78 8.60 -11.81
CA LYS A 2 6.68 8.43 -10.66
C LYS A 2 5.89 8.73 -9.38
N ILE A 3 6.03 7.87 -8.37
CA ILE A 3 5.38 8.05 -7.07
C ILE A 3 6.34 8.78 -6.14
N ASN A 4 5.87 9.85 -5.50
CA ASN A 4 6.62 10.55 -4.45
C ASN A 4 6.28 9.93 -3.09
N TRP A 5 7.14 9.04 -2.59
CA TRP A 5 6.97 8.36 -1.31
C TRP A 5 7.10 9.30 -0.10
N ASP A 6 7.67 10.48 -0.29
CA ASP A 6 7.82 11.52 0.75
C ASP A 6 6.64 12.49 0.79
N CYS A 7 5.61 12.26 -0.04
CA CYS A 7 4.39 13.08 0.02
C CYS A 7 3.74 12.95 1.40
N PRO A 8 3.47 14.06 2.11
CA PRO A 8 2.74 14.03 3.38
C PRO A 8 1.37 13.35 3.25
N CYS A 9 0.78 13.36 2.05
CA CYS A 9 -0.45 12.66 1.72
C CYS A 9 -0.42 11.14 1.94
N LEU A 10 0.76 10.52 1.91
CA LEU A 10 0.94 9.08 2.13
C LEU A 10 1.11 8.73 3.62
N GLY A 11 1.11 9.73 4.51
CA GLY A 11 1.11 9.52 5.96
C GLY A 11 2.32 8.73 6.48
N GLY A 12 3.44 8.71 5.76
CA GLY A 12 4.62 7.92 6.12
C GLY A 12 4.44 6.39 6.00
N MET A 13 3.31 5.90 5.46
CA MET A 13 3.02 4.46 5.36
C MET A 13 4.09 3.70 4.59
N ALA A 14 4.79 4.36 3.67
CA ALA A 14 5.87 3.79 2.87
C ALA A 14 7.17 3.50 3.66
N TYR A 15 7.28 3.90 4.93
CA TYR A 15 8.50 3.81 5.74
C TYR A 15 8.34 2.99 7.04
N GLY A 16 7.15 2.45 7.31
CA GLY A 16 6.89 1.62 8.48
C GLY A 16 7.17 0.12 8.26
N PRO A 17 6.87 -0.73 9.27
CA PRO A 17 7.02 -2.20 9.18
C PRO A 17 6.36 -2.83 7.95
N CYS A 18 5.23 -2.27 7.50
CA CYS A 18 4.49 -2.72 6.32
C CYS A 18 4.72 -1.85 5.08
N GLY A 19 5.78 -1.02 5.08
CA GLY A 19 6.04 -0.06 4.02
C GLY A 19 6.36 -0.69 2.67
N MET A 20 6.94 -1.89 2.65
CA MET A 20 7.17 -2.64 1.40
C MET A 20 5.84 -3.07 0.77
N GLN A 21 4.95 -3.69 1.55
CA GLN A 21 3.63 -4.13 1.08
C GLN A 21 2.79 -2.94 0.62
N PHE A 22 2.85 -1.83 1.36
CA PHE A 22 2.21 -0.57 0.95
C PHE A 22 2.76 -0.07 -0.39
N ARG A 23 4.08 0.00 -0.55
CA ARG A 23 4.69 0.46 -1.81
C ARG A 23 4.29 -0.41 -2.98
N GLU A 24 4.24 -1.73 -2.80
CA GLU A 24 3.83 -2.66 -3.86
C GLU A 24 2.36 -2.51 -4.24
N ALA A 25 1.46 -2.51 -3.24
CA ALA A 25 0.03 -2.36 -3.47
C ALA A 25 -0.31 -1.00 -4.10
N PHE A 26 0.26 0.07 -3.56
CA PHE A 26 0.02 1.43 -4.05
C PHE A 26 0.63 1.66 -5.43
N SER A 27 1.82 1.11 -5.71
CA SER A 27 2.41 1.17 -7.05
C SER A 27 1.56 0.43 -8.07
N CYS A 28 1.10 -0.77 -7.72
CA CYS A 28 0.17 -1.53 -8.57
C CYS A 28 -1.08 -0.69 -8.87
N PHE A 29 -1.73 -0.15 -7.83
CA PHE A 29 -2.94 0.66 -8.01
C PHE A 29 -2.71 1.88 -8.91
N VAL A 30 -1.63 2.63 -8.70
CA VAL A 30 -1.32 3.83 -9.50
C VAL A 30 -1.14 3.49 -10.98
N PHE A 31 -0.48 2.37 -11.27
CA PHE A 31 -0.17 1.93 -12.63
C PHE A 31 -1.19 0.98 -13.26
N SER A 32 -2.21 0.52 -12.52
CA SER A 32 -3.30 -0.28 -13.07
C SER A 32 -4.02 0.47 -14.18
N GLU A 33 -4.22 -0.22 -15.29
CA GLU A 33 -5.01 0.21 -16.45
C GLU A 33 -6.35 -0.53 -16.57
N GLU A 34 -6.61 -1.49 -15.67
CA GLU A 34 -7.87 -2.26 -15.63
C GLU A 34 -9.09 -1.41 -15.24
N GLU A 35 -10.28 -1.88 -15.62
CA GLU A 35 -11.57 -1.32 -15.21
C GLU A 35 -12.39 -2.37 -14.45
N PRO A 36 -12.62 -2.22 -13.13
CA PRO A 36 -12.26 -1.08 -12.29
C PRO A 36 -10.76 -1.03 -11.94
N LYS A 37 -10.23 0.19 -11.79
CA LYS A 37 -8.81 0.43 -11.49
C LYS A 37 -8.38 -0.29 -10.21
N GLY A 38 -7.33 -1.09 -10.31
CA GLY A 38 -6.72 -1.82 -9.20
C GLY A 38 -7.35 -3.18 -8.91
N ILE A 39 -8.26 -3.68 -9.74
CA ILE A 39 -8.84 -5.02 -9.59
C ILE A 39 -7.78 -6.13 -9.67
N ASP A 40 -6.72 -5.90 -10.44
CA ASP A 40 -5.52 -6.74 -10.56
C ASP A 40 -4.60 -6.67 -9.33
N CYS A 41 -4.79 -5.68 -8.47
CA CYS A 41 -3.93 -5.42 -7.30
C CYS A 41 -4.47 -6.01 -6.00
N VAL A 42 -5.64 -6.68 -6.01
CA VAL A 42 -6.34 -7.14 -4.80
C VAL A 42 -5.44 -7.99 -3.89
N GLU A 43 -4.67 -8.93 -4.45
CA GLU A 43 -3.77 -9.77 -3.65
C GLU A 43 -2.65 -8.97 -2.97
N LYS A 44 -2.18 -7.88 -3.59
CA LYS A 44 -1.17 -6.99 -2.97
C LYS A 44 -1.78 -6.20 -1.82
N PHE A 45 -3.00 -5.70 -1.98
CA PHE A 45 -3.73 -5.05 -0.89
C PHE A 45 -4.02 -6.00 0.26
N LYS A 46 -4.34 -7.26 -0.04
CA LYS A 46 -4.52 -8.30 0.97
C LYS A 46 -3.22 -8.56 1.75
N ALA A 47 -2.08 -8.69 1.07
CA ALA A 47 -0.79 -8.84 1.72
C ALA A 47 -0.43 -7.65 2.62
N MET A 48 -0.75 -6.43 2.18
CA MET A 48 -0.61 -5.22 3.01
C MET A 48 -1.52 -5.27 4.25
N GLN A 49 -2.79 -5.66 4.09
CA GLN A 49 -3.72 -5.79 5.21
C GLN A 49 -3.29 -6.87 6.20
N ASP A 50 -2.77 -8.00 5.72
CA ASP A 50 -2.25 -9.06 6.58
C ASP A 50 -1.02 -8.59 7.36
N CYS A 51 -0.17 -7.76 6.75
CA CYS A 51 0.92 -7.11 7.47
C CYS A 51 0.41 -6.15 8.56
N PHE A 52 -0.61 -5.32 8.28
CA PHE A 52 -1.19 -4.44 9.29
C PHE A 52 -1.76 -5.22 10.48
N ARG A 53 -2.47 -6.33 10.22
CA ARG A 53 -3.00 -7.21 11.27
C ARG A 53 -1.89 -7.85 12.12
N ALA A 54 -0.72 -8.09 11.54
CA ALA A 54 0.44 -8.65 12.25
C ALA A 54 1.19 -7.61 13.10
N ASN A 55 0.96 -6.31 12.90
CA ASN A 55 1.60 -5.21 13.63
C ASN A 55 0.54 -4.28 14.27
N PRO A 56 -0.37 -4.80 15.11
CA PRO A 56 -1.48 -4.02 15.68
C PRO A 56 -1.01 -2.87 16.57
N GLU A 57 0.20 -2.93 17.13
CA GLU A 57 0.81 -1.86 17.92
C GLU A 57 1.16 -0.61 17.10
N VAL A 58 1.32 -0.75 15.77
CA VAL A 58 1.59 0.36 14.85
C VAL A 58 0.35 0.78 14.06
N TYR A 59 -0.50 -0.18 13.70
CA TYR A 59 -1.62 0.04 12.75
C TYR A 59 -3.01 -0.21 13.34
N GLY A 60 -3.13 -0.37 14.67
CA GLY A 60 -4.38 -0.71 15.36
C GLY A 60 -5.24 0.46 15.83
N GLU A 61 -4.85 1.72 15.53
CA GLU A 61 -5.67 2.93 15.79
C GLU A 61 -6.62 3.28 14.64
#